data_AF-A0A7T8GV04-F1
#
_entry.id   AF-A0A7T8GV04-F1
#
_cell.length_a   1.000
_cell.length_b   1.000
_cell.length_c   1.000
_cell.angle_alpha   90.00
_cell.angle_beta   90.00
_cell.angle_gamma   90.00
#
_symmetry.space_group_name_H-M   'P 1'
#
loop_
_entity.id
_entity.type
_entity.pdbx_description
1 polymer ?
#
loop_
_entity_poly.entity_id
_entity_poly.type
_entity_poly.pdbx_seq_one_letter_code
_entity_poly.pdbx_strand_id
1 'polypeptide(L)'
;SVTITDVNRGGILDLIQRNFSNNKSLIACPQRLKITELDFFNFSSYECSDPADVILVADVVYDPQITKAFFETLRHLLRHSPNATILIALERRNRTNENSEVVAPNYDSS
;
A
#
# COMPACT_ATOMS: atom_id res chain seq x y z
N SER A 1 -6.31 12.32 11.02
CA SER A 1 -6.24 10.94 11.59
C SER A 1 -5.20 10.19 10.78
N VAL A 2 -4.77 9.01 11.23
CA VAL A 2 -3.93 8.12 10.41
C VAL A 2 -4.66 6.79 10.28
N THR A 3 -4.85 6.32 9.05
CA THR A 3 -5.41 4.99 8.78
C THR A 3 -4.31 4.14 8.16
N ILE A 4 -3.99 3.03 8.81
CA ILE A 4 -3.05 2.03 8.31
C ILE A 4 -3.86 0.87 7.74
N THR A 5 -3.52 0.44 6.53
CA THR A 5 -4.25 -0.60 5.82
C THR A 5 -3.34 -1.65 5.24
N ASP A 6 -3.79 -2.90 5.26
CA ASP A 6 -3.18 -4.03 4.55
C ASP A 6 -4.27 -5.07 4.22
N VAL A 7 -3.95 -6.09 3.42
CA VAL A 7 -4.85 -7.22 3.17
C VAL A 7 -4.91 -8.12 4.41
N ASN A 8 -6.09 -8.52 4.89
CA ASN A 8 -6.18 -9.31 6.13
C ASN A 8 -5.85 -10.79 5.90
N ARG A 9 -4.56 -11.08 5.69
CA ARG A 9 -4.02 -12.43 5.47
C ARG A 9 -2.84 -12.67 6.41
N GLY A 10 -2.73 -13.90 6.90
CA GLY A 10 -1.59 -14.34 7.71
C GLY A 10 -1.40 -13.59 9.04
N GLY A 11 -2.44 -12.94 9.57
CA GLY A 11 -2.36 -12.19 10.82
C GLY A 11 -1.60 -10.85 10.72
N ILE A 12 -1.49 -10.28 9.51
CA ILE A 12 -0.77 -9.01 9.30
C ILE A 12 -1.39 -7.85 10.10
N LEU A 13 -2.72 -7.77 10.20
CA LEU A 13 -3.37 -6.72 10.98
C LEU A 13 -3.03 -6.85 12.48
N ASP A 14 -2.96 -8.07 13.02
CA ASP A 14 -2.52 -8.32 14.39
C ASP A 14 -1.04 -7.96 14.60
N LEU A 15 -0.20 -8.16 13.58
CA LEU A 15 1.20 -7.74 13.60
C LEU A 15 1.31 -6.22 13.62
N ILE A 16 0.56 -5.51 12.78
CA ILE A 16 0.51 -4.05 12.76
C ILE A 16 0.02 -3.52 14.12
N GLN A 17 -1.03 -4.13 14.67
CA GLN A 17 -1.59 -3.77 15.98
C GLN A 17 -0.58 -3.98 17.12
N ARG A 18 0.20 -5.07 17.09
CA ARG A 18 1.30 -5.31 18.03
C ARG A 18 2.41 -4.30 17.88
N ASN A 19 2.84 -4.00 16.65
CA ASN A 19 3.85 -2.99 16.36
C ASN A 19 3.43 -1.61 16.86
N PHE A 20 2.17 -1.23 16.64
CA PHE A 20 1.62 0.00 17.19
C PHE A 20 1.66 0.01 18.72
N SER A 21 1.23 -1.09 19.36
CA SER A 21 1.22 -1.21 20.83
C SER A 21 2.61 -1.04 21.43
N ASN A 22 3.63 -1.63 20.79
CA ASN A 22 5.02 -1.53 21.21
C ASN A 22 5.62 -0.12 21.04
N ASN A 23 5.08 0.69 20.11
CA ASN A 23 5.57 2.03 19.80
C ASN A 23 4.65 3.15 20.30
N LYS A 24 3.63 2.82 21.10
CA LYS A 24 2.56 3.76 21.50
C LYS A 24 3.10 5.04 22.17
N SER A 25 4.21 4.96 22.90
CA SER A 25 4.86 6.10 23.55
C SER A 25 5.50 7.09 22.58
N LEU A 26 5.83 6.67 21.37
CA LEU A 26 6.44 7.51 20.32
C LEU A 26 5.39 8.22 19.45
N ILE A 27 4.12 7.85 19.61
CA ILE A 27 3.03 8.33 18.76
C ILE A 27 2.33 9.49 19.47
N ALA A 28 2.33 10.66 18.85
CA ALA A 28 1.77 11.87 19.45
C ALA A 28 0.25 11.78 19.75
N CYS A 29 -0.51 11.08 18.89
CA CYS A 29 -1.97 10.96 19.00
C CYS A 29 -2.44 9.51 18.71
N PRO A 30 -2.16 8.54 19.61
CA PRO A 30 -2.48 7.13 19.36
C PRO A 30 -3.98 6.87 19.17
N GLN A 31 -4.85 7.67 19.78
CA GLN A 31 -6.31 7.59 19.65
C GLN A 31 -6.83 8.02 18.27
N ARG A 32 -6.01 8.67 17.44
CA ARG A 32 -6.37 9.10 16.08
C ARG A 32 -5.87 8.13 15.01
N LEU A 33 -5.39 6.96 15.42
CA LEU A 33 -4.90 5.91 14.54
C LEU A 33 -5.95 4.79 14.41
N LYS A 34 -6.22 4.39 13.17
CA LYS A 34 -7.11 3.27 12.82
C LYS A 34 -6.31 2.25 12.04
N ILE A 35 -6.47 0.96 12.36
CA ILE A 35 -5.96 -0.16 11.56
C ILE A 35 -7.17 -0.86 10.99
N THR A 36 -7.16 -1.13 9.69
CA THR A 36 -8.29 -1.76 8.99
C THR A 36 -7.80 -2.49 7.75
N GLU A 37 -8.60 -3.42 7.24
CA GLU A 37 -8.31 -4.09 5.99
C GLU A 37 -8.53 -3.17 4.77
N LEU A 38 -7.65 -3.28 3.77
CA LEU A 38 -7.87 -2.80 2.40
C LEU A 38 -7.30 -3.84 1.43
N ASP A 39 -8.16 -4.67 0.86
CA ASP A 39 -7.79 -5.59 -0.22
C ASP A 39 -7.96 -4.87 -1.57
N PHE A 40 -6.88 -4.71 -2.33
CA PHE A 40 -6.93 -4.08 -3.65
C PHE A 40 -7.83 -4.83 -4.65
N PHE A 41 -8.02 -6.14 -4.48
CA PHE A 41 -8.92 -6.94 -5.32
C PHE A 41 -10.37 -6.86 -4.86
N ASN A 42 -10.65 -6.30 -3.68
CA ASN A 42 -11.98 -6.15 -3.11
C ASN A 42 -12.18 -4.79 -2.41
N PHE A 43 -11.69 -3.71 -3.04
CA PHE A 43 -11.67 -2.38 -2.45
C PHE A 43 -13.06 -1.76 -2.25
N SER A 44 -14.09 -2.31 -2.88
CA SER A 44 -15.49 -1.85 -2.71
C SER A 44 -16.02 -2.07 -1.29
N SER A 45 -15.43 -3.01 -0.55
CA SER A 45 -15.75 -3.25 0.87
C SER A 45 -15.10 -2.24 1.81
N TYR A 46 -14.14 -1.44 1.32
CA TYR A 46 -13.46 -0.44 2.10
C TYR A 46 -14.28 0.86 2.13
N GLU A 47 -14.83 1.18 3.30
CA GLU A 47 -15.47 2.47 3.53
C GLU A 47 -14.42 3.52 3.91
N CYS A 48 -14.06 4.36 2.93
CA CYS A 48 -13.26 5.54 3.18
C CYS A 48 -14.12 6.62 3.85
N SER A 49 -14.20 6.58 5.19
CA SER A 49 -15.08 7.48 5.96
C SER A 49 -14.62 8.94 5.96
N ASP A 50 -13.31 9.17 5.87
CA ASP A 50 -12.71 10.51 5.93
C ASP A 50 -11.83 10.76 4.70
N PRO A 51 -11.91 11.94 4.05
CA PRO A 51 -10.98 12.32 3.01
C PRO A 51 -9.54 12.37 3.56
N ALA A 52 -8.59 11.89 2.77
CA ALA A 52 -7.17 11.91 3.10
C ALA A 52 -6.48 13.13 2.48
N ASP A 53 -5.66 13.83 3.26
CA ASP A 53 -4.76 14.87 2.74
C ASP A 53 -3.52 14.27 2.07
N VAL A 54 -3.07 13.11 2.57
CA VAL A 54 -1.88 12.40 2.10
C VAL A 54 -2.16 10.91 2.05
N ILE A 55 -1.80 10.27 0.94
CA ILE A 55 -1.82 8.82 0.76
C ILE A 55 -0.37 8.35 0.62
N LEU A 56 0.08 7.53 1.58
CA LEU A 56 1.41 6.94 1.61
C LEU A 56 1.35 5.50 1.13
N VAL A 57 2.23 5.14 0.21
CA VAL A 57 2.30 3.80 -0.35
C VAL A 57 3.75 3.37 -0.44
N ALA A 58 4.07 2.19 0.07
CA ALA A 58 5.41 1.62 0.00
C ALA A 58 5.35 0.21 -0.62
N ASP A 59 6.19 -0.03 -1.62
CA ASP A 59 6.51 -1.36 -2.15
C ASP A 59 5.32 -2.23 -2.63
N VAL A 60 4.31 -1.62 -3.26
CA VAL A 60 3.15 -2.34 -3.84
C VAL A 60 3.30 -2.73 -5.31
N VAL A 61 4.31 -2.20 -6.02
CA VAL A 61 4.46 -2.35 -7.47
C VAL A 61 5.49 -3.45 -7.77
N TYR A 62 5.08 -4.70 -7.65
CA TYR A 62 5.95 -5.87 -7.91
C TYR A 62 5.30 -6.98 -8.72
N ASP A 63 3.97 -7.06 -8.71
CA ASP A 63 3.19 -7.95 -9.54
C ASP A 63 2.25 -7.13 -10.44
N PRO A 64 2.12 -7.46 -11.75
CA PRO A 64 1.26 -6.70 -12.66
C PRO A 64 -0.22 -6.67 -12.26
N GLN A 65 -0.75 -7.76 -11.70
CA GLN A 65 -2.15 -7.82 -11.27
C GLN A 65 -2.37 -6.98 -10.02
N ILE A 66 -1.46 -7.08 -9.03
CA ILE A 66 -1.48 -6.26 -7.83
C ILE A 66 -1.34 -4.78 -8.19
N THR A 67 -0.45 -4.44 -9.12
CA THR A 67 -0.24 -3.07 -9.60
C THR A 67 -1.51 -2.50 -10.22
N LYS A 68 -2.21 -3.28 -11.06
CA LYS A 68 -3.47 -2.87 -11.66
C LYS A 68 -4.55 -2.64 -10.59
N ALA A 69 -4.73 -3.60 -9.69
CA ALA A 69 -5.71 -3.51 -8.60
C ALA A 69 -5.42 -2.33 -7.66
N PHE A 70 -4.14 -2.05 -7.39
CA PHE A 70 -3.68 -0.89 -6.63
C PHE A 70 -4.12 0.43 -7.30
N PHE A 71 -3.90 0.61 -8.60
CA PHE A 71 -4.33 1.83 -9.29
C PHE A 71 -5.85 1.98 -9.36
N GLU A 72 -6.61 0.89 -9.49
CA GLU A 72 -8.08 0.92 -9.40
C GLU A 72 -8.55 1.37 -8.00
N THR A 73 -7.93 0.83 -6.96
CA THR A 73 -8.16 1.23 -5.57
C THR A 73 -7.81 2.70 -5.35
N LEU A 74 -6.65 3.15 -5.83
CA LEU A 74 -6.19 4.54 -5.71
C LEU A 74 -7.18 5.50 -6.38
N ARG A 75 -7.70 5.15 -7.56
CA ARG A 75 -8.76 5.93 -8.22
C ARG A 75 -10.03 6.01 -7.39
N HIS A 76 -10.42 4.94 -6.70
CA HIS A 76 -11.56 4.96 -5.79
C HIS A 76 -11.31 5.89 -4.58
N LEU A 77 -10.12 5.82 -3.97
CA LEU A 77 -9.75 6.70 -2.85
C LEU A 77 -9.71 8.18 -3.24
N LEU A 78 -9.17 8.49 -4.42
CA LEU A 78 -9.11 9.86 -4.94
C LEU A 78 -10.47 10.47 -5.27
N ARG A 79 -11.51 9.66 -5.53
CA ARG A 79 -12.88 10.19 -5.68
C ARG A 79 -13.40 10.81 -4.38
N HIS A 80 -12.99 10.24 -3.24
CA HIS A 80 -13.32 10.75 -1.92
C HIS A 80 -12.30 11.78 -1.42
N SER A 81 -11.08 11.74 -1.95
CA SER A 81 -9.94 12.59 -1.54
C SER A 81 -9.29 13.27 -2.76
N PRO A 82 -10.01 14.16 -3.49
CA PRO A 82 -9.55 14.67 -4.78
C PRO A 82 -8.28 15.52 -4.71
N ASN A 83 -7.98 16.09 -3.52
CA ASN A 83 -6.81 16.94 -3.30
C ASN A 83 -5.67 16.20 -2.57
N ALA A 84 -5.76 14.87 -2.42
CA ALA A 84 -4.76 14.10 -1.70
C ALA A 84 -3.41 14.15 -2.41
N THR A 85 -2.34 14.39 -1.66
CA THR A 85 -0.96 14.20 -2.13
C THR A 85 -0.59 12.72 -2.03
N ILE A 86 -0.16 12.11 -3.12
CA ILE A 86 0.24 10.70 -3.14
C ILE A 86 1.77 10.60 -3.12
N LEU A 87 2.31 9.90 -2.12
CA LEU A 87 3.74 9.60 -2.03
C LEU A 87 3.93 8.08 -2.19
N ILE A 88 4.58 7.68 -3.27
CA ILE A 88 4.84 6.26 -3.60
C ILE A 88 6.34 6.00 -3.50
N ALA A 89 6.73 5.16 -2.55
CA ALA A 89 8.09 4.63 -2.46
C ALA A 89 8.16 3.29 -3.21
N LEU A 90 9.08 3.20 -4.18
CA LEU A 90 9.30 2.03 -5.01
C LEU A 90 10.73 1.52 -4.85
N GLU A 91 10.88 0.22 -4.63
CA GLU A 91 12.16 -0.45 -4.74
C GLU A 91 12.41 -0.85 -6.21
N ARG A 92 13.61 -0.54 -6.74
CA ARG A 92 13.98 -1.00 -8.07
C ARG A 92 14.31 -2.50 -8.03
N ARG A 93 13.37 -3.34 -8.43
CA ARG A 93 13.61 -4.79 -8.60
C ARG A 93 14.17 -5.08 -9.99
N ASN A 94 15.47 -5.35 -10.03
CA ASN A 94 16.14 -5.82 -11.24
C ASN A 94 15.70 -7.27 -11.51
N ARG A 95 15.17 -7.56 -12.70
CA ARG A 95 14.98 -8.96 -13.12
C ARG A 95 16.34 -9.57 -13.36
N THR A 96 16.61 -10.72 -12.75
CA THR A 96 17.81 -11.51 -13.03
C THR A 96 17.42 -12.71 -13.88
N ASN A 97 18.23 -13.04 -14.91
CA ASN A 97 18.06 -14.28 -15.67
C ASN A 97 18.53 -15.49 -14.83
N GLU A 98 18.41 -16.70 -15.39
CA GLU A 98 18.89 -17.95 -14.77
C GLU A 98 20.40 -17.90 -14.40
N ASN A 99 21.16 -16.98 -15.02
CA ASN A 99 22.57 -16.75 -14.76
C ASN A 99 22.83 -15.62 -13.74
N SER A 100 21.81 -15.12 -13.05
CA SER A 100 21.90 -14.01 -12.08
C SER A 100 22.35 -12.66 -12.67
N GLU A 101 22.26 -12.48 -13.99
CA GLU A 101 22.58 -11.21 -14.66
C GLU A 101 21.36 -10.29 -14.68
N VAL A 102 21.57 -9.01 -14.37
CA VAL A 102 20.50 -7.99 -14.42
C VAL A 102 20.06 -7.78 -15.86
N VAL A 103 18.82 -8.18 -16.17
CA VAL A 103 18.21 -7.99 -17.49
C VAL A 103 17.29 -6.78 -17.44
N ALA A 104 17.46 -5.85 -18.38
CA ALA A 104 16.52 -4.75 -18.57
C ALA A 104 15.20 -5.31 -19.13
N PRO A 105 14.03 -4.91 -18.61
CA PRO A 105 12.74 -5.51 -18.97
C PRO A 105 12.29 -5.29 -20.43
N ASN A 106 13.04 -4.54 -21.25
CA ASN A 106 12.66 -4.12 -22.60
C ASN A 106 13.73 -4.42 -23.69
N TYR A 107 14.53 -5.47 -23.56
CA TYR A 107 15.42 -5.90 -24.65
C TYR A 107 15.06 -7.30 -25.14
N ASP A 108 13.81 -7.48 -25.57
CA ASP A 108 13.47 -8.51 -26.55
C ASP A 108 13.41 -7.83 -27.92
N SER A 109 14.56 -7.79 -28.60
CA SER A 109 14.62 -7.61 -30.04
C SER A 109 14.65 -8.98 -30.69
N SER A 110 13.47 -9.53 -31.00
CA SER A 110 13.26 -10.58 -32.01
C SER A 110 11.77 -10.76 -32.30
#